data_AF-A0A929B6L3-F1
#
_entry.id   AF-A0A929B6L3-F1
#
_cell.length_a   1.000
_cell.length_b   1.000
_cell.length_c   1.000
_cell.angle_alpha   90.00
_cell.angle_beta   90.00
_cell.angle_gamma   90.00
#
_symmetry.space_group_name_H-M   'P 1'
#
loop_
_entity.id
_entity.type
_entity.pdbx_description
1 polymer ?
#
loop_
_entity_poly.entity_id
_entity_poly.type
_entity_poly.pdbx_seq_one_letter_code
_entity_poly.pdbx_strand_id
1 'polypeptide(L)' 'MTIQADLILGQQLQQWQDYYNRRRKHGSINQSPWQKWESLKAQTPTLEEVHRIYELKPEKIRDADYYVDTRKPRRAVGL' A
#
# COMPACT_ATOMS: atom_id res chain seq x y z
N MET A 1 -20.00 -8.37 32.12
CA MET A 1 -20.06 -6.96 31.69
C MET A 1 -19.29 -6.65 30.40
N THR A 2 -18.63 -7.65 29.77
CA THR A 2 -17.75 -7.47 28.61
C THR A 2 -18.46 -7.36 27.26
N ILE A 3 -19.50 -8.17 27.01
CA ILE A 3 -20.19 -8.23 25.70
C ILE A 3 -20.79 -6.87 25.28
N GLN A 4 -21.36 -6.12 26.22
CA GLN A 4 -21.95 -4.81 25.94
C GLN A 4 -20.89 -3.78 25.53
N ALA A 5 -19.72 -3.81 26.18
CA ALA A 5 -18.61 -2.92 25.85
C ALA A 5 -18.03 -3.23 24.46
N ASP A 6 -17.90 -4.51 24.12
CA ASP A 6 -17.39 -4.95 22.82
C ASP A 6 -18.34 -4.56 21.68
N LEU A 7 -19.66 -4.65 21.89
CA LEU A 7 -20.66 -4.21 20.92
C LEU A 7 -20.61 -2.69 20.69
N ILE A 8 -20.48 -1.91 21.76
CA ILE A 8 -20.36 -0.45 21.66
C ILE A 8 -19.07 -0.07 20.93
N LEU A 9 -17.96 -0.72 21.25
CA LEU A 9 -16.68 -0.50 20.58
C LEU A 9 -16.77 -0.84 19.09
N GLY A 10 -17.39 -1.96 18.73
CA GLY A 10 -17.60 -2.34 17.33
C GLY A 10 -18.38 -1.29 16.54
N GLN A 11 -19.45 -0.73 17.14
CA GLN A 11 -20.23 0.35 16.52
C GLN A 11 -19.42 1.63 16.34
N GLN A 12 -18.64 2.02 17.34
CA GLN A 12 -17.78 3.20 17.28
C GLN A 12 -16.68 3.05 16.22
N LEU A 13 -16.07 1.86 16.13
CA LEU A 13 -15.09 1.55 15.10
C LEU A 13 -15.69 1.61 13.71
N GLN A 14 -16.89 1.05 13.51
CA GLN A 14 -17.60 1.13 12.23
C GLN A 14 -17.87 2.58 11.82
N GLN A 15 -18.39 3.40 12.74
CA GLN A 15 -18.65 4.81 12.50
C GLN A 15 -17.37 5.56 12.14
N TRP A 16 -16.27 5.28 12.84
CA TRP A 16 -14.98 5.90 12.58
C TRP A 16 -14.42 5.50 11.21
N GLN A 17 -14.51 4.22 10.85
CA GLN A 17 -14.12 3.72 9.53
C GLN A 17 -14.94 4.39 8.41
N ASP A 18 -16.25 4.49 8.57
CA ASP A 18 -17.12 5.11 7.56
C ASP A 18 -16.79 6.60 7.39
N TYR A 19 -16.59 7.33 8.50
CA TYR A 19 -16.19 8.73 8.44
C TYR A 19 -14.83 8.90 7.75
N TYR A 20 -13.81 8.17 8.20
CA TYR A 20 -12.45 8.32 7.69
C TYR A 20 -12.36 7.93 6.21
N ASN A 21 -12.95 6.80 5.83
CA ASN A 21 -12.80 6.26 4.48
C ASN A 21 -13.70 6.97 3.46
N ARG A 22 -14.92 7.36 3.84
CA ARG A 22 -15.91 7.87 2.88
C ARG A 22 -16.05 9.39 2.91
N ARG A 23 -15.94 10.01 4.09
CA ARG A 23 -16.30 11.43 4.30
C ARG A 23 -15.09 12.35 4.44
N ARG A 24 -14.00 11.88 5.04
CA ARG A 24 -12.79 12.68 5.25
C ARG A 24 -12.00 12.81 3.95
N LYS A 25 -11.92 14.04 3.43
CA LYS A 25 -11.04 14.37 2.30
C LYS A 25 -9.60 14.55 2.79
N HIS A 26 -8.63 14.04 2.03
CA HIS A 26 -7.22 14.29 2.30
C HIS A 26 -6.80 15.62 1.67
N GLY A 27 -6.14 16.50 2.45
CA GLY A 27 -5.88 17.89 2.05
C GLY A 27 -5.04 18.07 0.79
N SER A 28 -4.21 17.08 0.43
CA SER A 28 -3.36 17.12 -0.77
C SER A 28 -4.07 16.69 -2.07
N ILE A 29 -5.15 15.91 -1.98
CA ILE A 29 -5.80 15.29 -3.15
C ILE A 29 -7.30 15.61 -3.24
N ASN A 30 -7.86 16.33 -2.26
CA ASN A 30 -9.27 16.72 -2.17
C ASN A 30 -10.29 15.58 -2.38
N GLN A 31 -9.85 14.34 -2.20
CA GLN A 31 -10.61 13.11 -2.35
C GLN A 31 -10.59 12.34 -1.03
N SER A 32 -11.66 11.60 -0.77
CA SER A 32 -11.66 10.60 0.30
C SER A 32 -10.92 9.33 -0.15
N PRO A 33 -10.43 8.50 0.79
CA PRO A 33 -9.85 7.21 0.47
C PRO A 33 -10.74 6.36 -0.45
N TRP A 34 -12.06 6.37 -0.21
CA TRP A 34 -13.03 5.64 -1.03
C TRP A 34 -13.08 6.16 -2.48
N GLN A 35 -13.10 7.48 -2.67
CA GLN A 35 -13.07 8.08 -4.01
C GLN A 35 -11.77 7.73 -4.75
N LYS A 36 -10.64 7.73 -4.03
CA LYS A 36 -9.35 7.34 -4.60
C LYS A 36 -9.36 5.87 -5.01
N TRP A 37 -9.82 4.98 -4.14
CA TRP A 37 -9.96 3.56 -4.47
C TRP A 37 -10.86 3.35 -5.69
N GLU A 38 -12.01 4.03 -5.74
CA GLU A 38 -12.93 3.93 -6.87
C GLU A 38 -12.32 4.39 -8.19
N SER A 39 -11.48 5.43 -8.18
CA SER A 39 -10.75 5.86 -9.37
C SER A 39 -9.67 4.86 -9.85
N LEU A 40 -9.15 4.05 -8.92
CA LEU A 40 -8.07 3.10 -9.18
C LEU A 40 -8.56 1.66 -9.40
N LYS A 41 -9.82 1.34 -9.04
CA LYS A 41 -10.34 -0.03 -9.12
C LYS A 41 -10.26 -0.59 -10.54
N ALA A 42 -10.55 0.24 -11.55
CA ALA A 42 -10.48 -0.13 -12.96
C ALA A 42 -9.04 -0.29 -13.48
N GLN A 43 -8.04 0.22 -12.74
CA GLN A 43 -6.62 0.09 -13.06
C GLN A 43 -5.97 -1.09 -12.33
N THR A 44 -6.71 -1.73 -11.41
CA THR A 44 -6.21 -2.89 -10.67
C THR A 44 -6.37 -4.12 -11.56
N PRO A 45 -5.27 -4.76 -12.00
CA PRO A 45 -5.35 -5.94 -12.86
C PRO A 45 -5.97 -7.10 -12.11
N THR A 46 -6.66 -8.00 -12.83
CA THR A 46 -7.09 -9.28 -12.26
C THR A 46 -5.89 -10.17 -11.97
N LEU A 47 -6.08 -11.20 -11.15
CA LEU A 47 -5.01 -12.16 -10.85
C LEU A 47 -4.54 -12.88 -12.13
N GLU A 48 -5.45 -13.19 -13.04
CA GLU A 48 -5.16 -13.80 -14.34
C GLU A 48 -4.36 -12.85 -15.24
N GLU A 49 -4.74 -11.56 -15.25
CA GLU A 49 -3.97 -10.54 -15.97
C GLU A 49 -2.58 -10.41 -15.39
N VAL A 50 -2.44 -10.37 -14.05
CA VAL A 50 -1.14 -10.39 -13.39
C VAL A 50 -0.36 -11.61 -13.84
N HIS A 51 -0.89 -12.83 -13.74
CA HIS A 51 -0.18 -14.05 -14.16
C HIS A 51 0.22 -14.06 -15.64
N ARG A 52 -0.58 -13.44 -16.52
CA ARG A 52 -0.26 -13.32 -17.95
C ARG A 52 0.86 -12.32 -18.22
N ILE A 53 0.92 -11.21 -17.47
CA ILE A 53 1.92 -10.15 -17.64
C ILE A 53 3.18 -10.44 -16.81
N TYR A 54 3.05 -11.27 -15.76
CA TYR A 54 4.12 -11.67 -14.88
C TYR A 54 5.05 -12.63 -15.61
N GLU A 55 6.04 -12.06 -16.28
CA GLU A 55 7.16 -12.83 -16.79
C GLU A 55 7.96 -13.38 -15.60
N LEU A 56 7.98 -14.71 -15.44
CA LEU A 56 8.92 -15.45 -14.57
C LEU A 56 10.39 -15.32 -15.04
N LYS A 57 10.78 -14.20 -15.65
CA LYS A 57 12.20 -13.89 -15.79
C LYS A 57 12.79 -13.91 -14.37
N PRO A 58 14.01 -14.43 -14.19
CA PRO A 58 14.59 -14.51 -12.86
C PRO A 58 14.57 -13.11 -12.28
N GLU A 59 13.72 -12.91 -11.28
CA GLU A 59 13.71 -11.69 -10.48
C GLU A 59 15.15 -11.55 -10.01
N LYS A 60 15.84 -10.53 -10.54
CA LYS A 60 17.27 -10.41 -10.32
C LYS A 60 17.42 -10.03 -8.85
N ILE A 61 17.69 -11.03 -8.01
CA ILE A 61 17.98 -10.83 -6.59
C ILE A 61 19.09 -9.79 -6.54
N ARG A 62 18.73 -8.59 -6.11
CA ARG A 62 19.68 -7.49 -5.99
C ARG A 62 20.41 -7.72 -4.69
N ASP A 63 21.73 -7.66 -4.74
CA ASP A 63 22.52 -7.65 -3.52
C ASP A 63 22.08 -6.45 -2.67
N ALA A 64 21.98 -6.64 -1.36
CA ALA A 64 21.63 -5.56 -0.44
C ALA A 64 22.69 -4.43 -0.52
N ASP A 65 23.92 -4.78 -0.89
CA ASP A 65 24.96 -3.82 -1.19
C ASP A 65 24.80 -3.22 -2.60
N TYR A 66 24.29 -1.99 -2.65
CA TYR A 66 24.12 -1.19 -3.88
C TYR A 66 25.37 -1.14 -4.76
N TYR A 67 26.56 -1.16 -4.16
CA TYR A 67 27.82 -1.07 -4.91
C TYR A 67 28.15 -2.37 -5.66
N VAL A 68 27.68 -3.52 -5.15
CA VAL A 68 27.84 -4.83 -5.79
C VAL A 68 26.98 -4.91 -7.05
N ASP A 69 25.71 -4.49 -6.99
CA ASP A 69 24.80 -4.54 -8.16
C ASP A 69 25.19 -3.50 -9.24
N THR A 70 25.76 -2.36 -8.84
CA THR A 70 26.13 -1.29 -9.78
C THR A 70 27.54 -1.38 -10.34
N ARG A 71 28.38 -2.31 -9.84
CA ARG A 71 29.83 -2.39 -10.13
C ARG A 71 30.57 -1.06 -9.93
N LYS A 72 29.98 -0.13 -9.18
CA LYS A 72 30.61 1.15 -8.87
C LYS A 72 31.55 0.92 -7.69
N PRO A 73 32.80 1.40 -7.78
CA PRO A 73 33.69 1.31 -6.63
C PRO A 73 33.05 2.07 -5.45
N ARG A 74 33.05 1.44 -4.27
CA ARG A 74 32.73 2.15 -3.03
C ARG A 74 33.70 3.32 -2.92
N ARG A 75 33.17 4.55 -2.85
CA ARG A 75 34.00 5.70 -2.51
C ARG A 75 34.51 5.46 -1.09
N ALA A 76 35.83 5.37 -0.94
CA ALA A 76 36.45 5.38 0.36
C ALA A 76 36.06 6.70 1.03
N VAL A 77 35.24 6.61 2.09
CA VAL A 77 35.03 7.75 2.98
C VAL A 77 36.33 7.84 3.77
N GLY A 78 37.15 8.83 3.43
CA GLY A 78 38.38 9.11 4.17
C GLY A 78 38.05 9.32 5.63
N LEU A 79 38.77 8.60 6.49
CA LEU A 79 38.80 8.80 7.94
C LEU A 79 39.48 10.13 8.27
#